data_AF-A0A6M8AZH0-F1
#
_entry.id   AF-A0A6M8AZH0-F1
#
_cell.length_a   1.000
_cell.length_b   1.000
_cell.length_c   1.000
_cell.angle_alpha   90.00
_cell.angle_beta   90.00
_cell.angle_gamma   90.00
#
_symmetry.space_group_name_H-M   'P 1'
#
loop_
_entity.id
_entity.type
_entity.pdbx_description
1 polymer ?
#
loop_
_entity_poly.entity_id
_entity_poly.type
_entity_poly.pdbx_seq_one_letter_code
_entity_poly.pdbx_strand_id
1 'polypeptide(L)'
;MTTTRSPRSTRRQGRPTGPKPGFSRQDVVDAALEIGITDFTLTAVAERLGVAVSGLYRAITSREDLLRACLTELATRLRFSPDPVDWRRNAHHQVESLWALLEGCPGLDRLLITMPWAAECFASTIEAAHRAFVEGGLSQEDAALAVDIIADTTVATHVQVAALRADWLGREGPSGDGFRSLPPYHPDPSWLERGWLDRKIGLILDGFQPRVGAARPSS
;
A
#
# COMPACT_ATOMS: atom_id res chain seq x y z
N MET A 1 -13.09 74.10 -19.85
CA MET A 1 -12.30 73.28 -20.80
C MET A 1 -11.18 72.63 -20.00
N THR A 2 -11.01 71.32 -19.83
CA THR A 2 -11.69 70.14 -20.35
C THR A 2 -11.33 68.98 -19.41
N THR A 3 -12.34 68.24 -18.98
CA THR A 3 -12.25 66.99 -18.22
C THR A 3 -11.51 65.91 -19.02
N THR A 4 -10.54 65.22 -18.42
CA THR A 4 -10.15 63.87 -18.89
C THR A 4 -9.85 62.96 -17.71
N ARG A 5 -10.90 62.22 -17.32
CA ARG A 5 -10.81 60.99 -16.54
C ARG A 5 -10.52 59.86 -17.53
N SER A 6 -9.45 59.10 -17.34
CA SER A 6 -9.19 57.86 -18.11
C SER A 6 -8.84 56.70 -17.18
N PRO A 7 -9.27 55.47 -17.50
CA PRO A 7 -9.80 54.55 -16.50
C PRO A 7 -8.81 53.48 -16.04
N ARG A 8 -9.00 53.02 -14.80
CA ARG A 8 -8.39 51.80 -14.27
C ARG A 8 -8.89 50.59 -15.06
N SER A 9 -7.98 49.98 -15.82
CA SER A 9 -8.16 48.65 -16.42
C SER A 9 -8.33 47.62 -15.31
N THR A 10 -9.57 47.20 -15.05
CA THR A 10 -9.85 46.00 -14.27
C THR A 10 -9.82 44.83 -15.24
N ARG A 11 -8.71 44.08 -15.25
CA ARG A 11 -8.69 42.74 -15.87
C ARG A 11 -9.69 41.88 -15.11
N ARG A 12 -10.86 41.70 -15.70
CA ARG A 12 -11.88 40.75 -15.27
C ARG A 12 -11.27 39.35 -15.44
N GLN A 13 -10.78 38.76 -14.35
CA GLN A 13 -10.45 37.34 -14.33
C GLN A 13 -11.76 36.58 -14.48
N GLY A 14 -12.07 36.17 -15.70
CA GLY A 14 -13.15 35.24 -15.98
C GLY A 14 -12.82 33.92 -15.31
N ARG A 15 -13.63 33.55 -14.30
CA ARG A 15 -13.73 32.17 -13.80
C ARG A 15 -14.10 31.29 -14.99
N PRO A 16 -13.47 30.13 -15.24
CA PRO A 16 -13.92 29.22 -16.29
C PRO A 16 -15.30 28.69 -15.91
N THR A 17 -16.35 29.25 -16.51
CA THR A 17 -17.75 28.76 -16.42
C THR A 17 -18.04 27.80 -17.57
N GLY A 18 -17.19 26.78 -17.73
CA GLY A 18 -17.54 25.61 -18.53
C GLY A 18 -18.38 24.64 -17.70
N PRO A 19 -19.22 23.79 -18.33
CA PRO A 19 -19.81 22.65 -17.63
C PRO A 19 -18.69 21.86 -16.95
N LYS A 20 -18.86 21.46 -15.68
CA LYS A 20 -17.93 20.51 -15.04
C LYS A 20 -17.77 19.31 -15.97
N PRO A 21 -16.55 18.79 -16.18
CA PRO A 21 -16.37 17.50 -16.84
C PRO A 21 -17.32 16.49 -16.16
N GLY A 22 -17.99 15.64 -16.96
CA GLY A 22 -19.01 14.73 -16.44
C GLY A 22 -18.49 13.81 -15.33
N PHE A 23 -17.17 13.56 -15.28
CA PHE A 23 -16.43 12.93 -14.20
C PHE A 23 -14.93 13.28 -14.30
N SER A 24 -14.19 13.12 -13.20
CA SER A 24 -12.74 13.32 -13.07
C SER A 24 -11.97 11.99 -13.12
N ARG A 25 -10.63 12.03 -13.27
CA ARG A 25 -9.80 10.81 -13.14
C ARG A 25 -9.91 10.21 -11.73
N GLN A 26 -10.05 11.04 -10.70
CA GLN A 26 -10.26 10.56 -9.33
C GLN A 26 -11.58 9.81 -9.22
N ASP A 27 -12.65 10.28 -9.86
CA ASP A 27 -13.95 9.60 -9.83
C ASP A 27 -13.85 8.17 -10.42
N VAL A 28 -13.01 7.97 -11.45
CA VAL A 28 -12.72 6.64 -12.02
C VAL A 28 -11.94 5.75 -11.04
N VAL A 29 -10.95 6.32 -10.36
CA VAL A 29 -10.14 5.62 -9.35
C VAL A 29 -11.01 5.21 -8.15
N ASP A 30 -11.80 6.13 -7.62
CA ASP A 30 -12.69 5.88 -6.49
C ASP A 30 -13.72 4.80 -6.86
N ALA A 31 -14.34 4.89 -8.04
CA ALA A 31 -15.26 3.87 -8.53
C ALA A 31 -14.60 2.48 -8.65
N ALA A 32 -13.36 2.41 -9.12
CA ALA A 32 -12.62 1.14 -9.21
C ALA A 32 -12.26 0.57 -7.83
N LEU A 33 -11.82 1.41 -6.90
CA LEU A 33 -11.51 1.00 -5.52
C LEU A 33 -12.75 0.56 -4.75
N GLU A 34 -13.91 1.19 -4.98
CA GLU A 34 -15.19 0.79 -4.40
C GLU A 34 -15.69 -0.56 -4.93
N ILE A 35 -15.37 -0.92 -6.18
CA ILE A 35 -15.66 -2.25 -6.73
C ILE A 35 -14.70 -3.29 -6.15
N GLY A 36 -13.43 -2.92 -5.97
CA GLY A 36 -12.38 -3.79 -5.46
C GLY A 36 -11.19 -3.82 -6.41
N ILE A 37 -9.98 -3.70 -5.87
CA ILE A 37 -8.73 -3.54 -6.63
C ILE A 37 -8.43 -4.72 -7.57
N THR A 38 -8.86 -5.93 -7.20
CA THR A 38 -8.72 -7.14 -8.03
C THR A 38 -9.91 -7.37 -8.97
N ASP A 39 -11.07 -6.80 -8.66
CA ASP A 39 -12.35 -7.25 -9.23
C ASP A 39 -12.92 -6.26 -10.24
N PHE A 40 -12.44 -5.01 -10.25
CA PHE A 40 -12.96 -4.01 -11.17
C PHE A 40 -12.73 -4.39 -12.64
N THR A 41 -13.76 -4.08 -13.44
CA THR A 41 -13.72 -4.08 -14.90
C THR A 41 -14.05 -2.68 -15.40
N LEU A 42 -13.55 -2.31 -16.59
CA LEU A 42 -13.88 -0.99 -17.17
C LEU A 42 -15.38 -0.83 -17.43
N THR A 43 -16.09 -1.92 -17.71
CA THR A 43 -17.55 -1.93 -17.84
C THR A 43 -18.23 -1.59 -16.52
N ALA A 44 -17.89 -2.30 -15.43
CA ALA A 44 -18.48 -2.05 -14.11
C ALA A 44 -18.17 -0.62 -13.60
N VAL A 45 -16.96 -0.11 -13.86
CA VAL A 45 -16.59 1.26 -13.53
C VAL A 45 -17.43 2.27 -14.33
N ALA A 46 -17.61 2.05 -15.63
CA ALA A 46 -18.41 2.93 -16.48
C ALA A 46 -19.90 2.94 -16.07
N GLU A 47 -20.45 1.76 -15.78
CA GLU A 47 -21.82 1.60 -15.26
C GLU A 47 -21.99 2.35 -13.94
N ARG A 48 -21.03 2.22 -13.02
CA ARG A 48 -21.06 2.93 -11.73
C ARG A 48 -21.04 4.44 -11.89
N LEU A 49 -20.30 4.95 -12.87
CA LEU A 49 -20.24 6.38 -13.19
C LEU A 49 -21.38 6.86 -14.10
N GLY A 50 -22.24 5.96 -14.59
CA GLY A 50 -23.34 6.29 -15.50
C GLY A 50 -22.88 6.78 -16.88
N VAL A 51 -21.73 6.31 -17.36
CA VAL A 51 -21.13 6.71 -18.65
C VAL A 51 -20.89 5.50 -19.56
N ALA A 52 -20.68 5.74 -20.85
CA ALA A 52 -20.19 4.71 -21.75
C ALA A 52 -18.71 4.37 -21.44
N VAL A 53 -18.31 3.11 -21.63
CA VAL A 53 -16.90 2.67 -21.44
C VAL A 53 -15.92 3.50 -22.26
N SER A 54 -16.29 3.88 -23.49
CA SER A 54 -15.49 4.75 -24.35
C SER A 54 -15.20 6.13 -23.73
N GLY A 55 -16.08 6.60 -22.83
CA GLY A 55 -15.89 7.83 -22.07
C GLY A 55 -14.72 7.76 -21.09
N LEU A 56 -14.51 6.60 -20.45
CA LEU A 56 -13.44 6.41 -19.46
C LEU A 56 -12.05 6.68 -20.03
N TYR A 57 -11.83 6.37 -21.31
CA TYR A 57 -10.53 6.57 -21.98
C TYR A 57 -10.09 8.03 -22.11
N ARG A 58 -10.94 8.99 -21.74
CA ARG A 58 -10.54 10.40 -21.58
C ARG A 58 -9.75 10.65 -20.29
N ALA A 59 -9.97 9.81 -19.28
CA ALA A 59 -9.34 9.90 -17.97
C ALA A 59 -8.22 8.87 -17.77
N ILE A 60 -8.27 7.73 -18.46
CA ILE A 60 -7.31 6.62 -18.37
C ILE A 60 -6.88 6.14 -19.75
N THR A 61 -5.70 5.51 -19.87
CA THR A 61 -5.21 4.96 -21.15
C THR A 61 -5.42 3.46 -21.28
N SER A 62 -5.54 2.73 -20.17
CA SER A 62 -5.77 1.29 -20.13
C SER A 62 -6.33 0.85 -18.77
N ARG A 63 -6.71 -0.43 -18.64
CA ARG A 63 -7.04 -1.03 -17.33
C ARG A 63 -5.84 -0.98 -16.37
N GLU A 64 -4.62 -1.19 -16.88
CA GLU A 64 -3.40 -1.13 -16.08
C GLU A 64 -3.09 0.29 -15.61
N ASP A 65 -3.33 1.31 -16.44
CA ASP A 65 -3.22 2.72 -16.05
C ASP A 65 -4.18 3.06 -14.89
N LEU A 66 -5.40 2.54 -14.95
CA LEU A 66 -6.35 2.65 -13.83
C LEU A 66 -5.87 1.89 -12.59
N LEU A 67 -5.36 0.66 -12.74
CA LEU A 67 -4.81 -0.10 -11.61
C LEU A 67 -3.64 0.63 -10.95
N ARG A 68 -2.72 1.19 -11.74
CA ARG A 68 -1.60 2.01 -11.24
C ARG A 68 -2.10 3.24 -10.51
N ALA A 69 -3.11 3.94 -11.03
CA ALA A 69 -3.72 5.07 -10.35
C ALA A 69 -4.37 4.67 -9.02
N CYS A 70 -5.02 3.51 -8.96
CA CYS A 70 -5.60 2.98 -7.72
C CYS A 70 -4.51 2.62 -6.70
N LEU A 71 -3.41 1.99 -7.12
CA LEU A 71 -2.28 1.69 -6.23
C LEU A 71 -1.60 2.96 -5.71
N THR A 72 -1.43 3.98 -6.56
CA THR A 72 -0.92 5.29 -6.13
C THR A 72 -1.85 5.95 -5.09
N GLU A 73 -3.16 5.86 -5.29
CA GLU A 73 -4.16 6.35 -4.32
C GLU A 73 -4.06 5.56 -2.98
N LEU A 74 -3.95 4.23 -3.04
CA LEU A 74 -3.76 3.38 -1.84
C LEU A 74 -2.43 3.66 -1.13
N ALA A 75 -1.36 3.99 -1.86
CA ALA A 75 -0.08 4.40 -1.28
C ALA A 75 -0.24 5.66 -0.41
N THR A 76 -1.14 6.57 -0.76
CA THR A 76 -1.46 7.73 0.09
C THR A 76 -2.18 7.34 1.38
N ARG A 77 -2.74 6.13 1.50
CA ARG A 77 -3.41 5.63 2.72
C ARG A 77 -2.46 4.92 3.66
N LEU A 78 -1.28 4.53 3.19
CA LEU A 78 -0.23 3.90 4.00
C LEU A 78 0.37 4.93 4.97
N ARG A 79 -0.07 4.91 6.23
CA ARG A 79 0.37 5.85 7.27
C ARG A 79 1.59 5.32 8.02
N PHE A 80 2.77 5.40 7.40
CA PHE A 80 4.01 5.14 8.11
C PHE A 80 4.37 6.32 9.03
N SER A 81 4.58 6.04 10.32
CA SER A 81 4.98 7.05 11.31
C SER A 81 6.41 6.76 11.75
N PRO A 82 7.42 7.53 11.32
CA PRO A 82 8.80 7.28 11.72
C PRO A 82 9.02 7.63 13.21
N ASP A 83 9.76 6.78 13.91
CA ASP A 83 10.39 7.04 15.19
C ASP A 83 11.90 7.30 14.96
N PRO A 84 12.40 8.51 15.24
CA PRO A 84 13.78 8.86 14.94
C PRO A 84 14.80 8.25 15.92
N VAL A 85 14.35 7.62 17.01
CA VAL A 85 15.21 7.13 18.08
C VAL A 85 15.27 5.60 18.11
N ASP A 86 14.16 4.92 17.81
CA ASP A 86 14.06 3.47 17.91
C ASP A 86 13.76 2.81 16.55
N TRP A 87 14.80 2.24 15.95
CA TRP A 87 14.71 1.52 14.68
C TRP A 87 13.85 0.25 14.78
N ARG A 88 13.76 -0.41 15.96
CA ARG A 88 12.83 -1.54 16.14
C ARG A 88 11.39 -1.06 16.09
N ARG A 89 11.12 0.10 16.68
CA ARG A 89 9.79 0.70 16.60
C ARG A 89 9.42 1.09 15.16
N ASN A 90 10.38 1.54 14.35
CA ASN A 90 10.17 1.74 12.91
C ASN A 90 9.74 0.46 12.21
N ALA A 91 10.34 -0.70 12.53
CA ALA A 91 9.90 -1.98 11.99
C ALA A 91 8.45 -2.31 12.39
N HIS A 92 8.10 -2.12 13.65
CA HIS A 92 6.71 -2.31 14.09
C HIS A 92 5.74 -1.35 13.39
N HIS A 93 6.08 -0.06 13.25
CA HIS A 93 5.25 0.89 12.52
C HIS A 93 5.09 0.52 11.03
N GLN A 94 6.13 -0.04 10.40
CA GLN A 94 6.04 -0.55 9.03
C GLN A 94 5.06 -1.73 8.94
N VAL A 95 5.18 -2.70 9.85
CA VAL A 95 4.27 -3.86 9.93
C VAL A 95 2.84 -3.41 10.16
N GLU A 96 2.59 -2.54 11.15
CA GLU A 96 1.24 -2.06 11.48
C GLU A 96 0.59 -1.31 10.32
N SER A 97 1.32 -0.38 9.71
CA SER A 97 0.77 0.44 8.61
C SER A 97 0.47 -0.39 7.38
N LEU A 98 1.37 -1.31 7.02
CA LEU A 98 1.17 -2.21 5.88
C LEU A 98 0.05 -3.21 6.15
N TRP A 99 0.02 -3.84 7.32
CA TRP A 99 -1.05 -4.78 7.68
C TRP A 99 -2.42 -4.11 7.64
N ALA A 100 -2.54 -2.90 8.22
CA ALA A 100 -3.80 -2.15 8.21
C ALA A 100 -4.26 -1.81 6.78
N LEU A 101 -3.32 -1.50 5.88
CA LEU A 101 -3.64 -1.25 4.47
C LEU A 101 -4.17 -2.53 3.79
N LEU A 102 -3.54 -3.68 4.04
CA LEU A 102 -3.94 -4.96 3.46
C LEU A 102 -5.33 -5.41 3.95
N GLU A 103 -5.62 -5.28 5.25
CA GLU A 103 -6.94 -5.57 5.81
C GLU A 103 -8.02 -4.64 5.23
N GLY A 104 -7.68 -3.37 4.99
CA GLY A 104 -8.58 -2.39 4.39
C GLY A 104 -8.77 -2.52 2.88
N CYS A 105 -7.98 -3.36 2.21
CA CYS A 105 -8.03 -3.52 0.75
C CYS A 105 -7.82 -5.00 0.36
N PRO A 106 -8.89 -5.83 0.45
CA PRO A 106 -8.82 -7.24 0.07
C PRO A 106 -8.25 -7.44 -1.34
N GLY A 107 -7.29 -8.36 -1.48
CA GLY A 107 -6.63 -8.70 -2.74
C GLY A 107 -5.39 -7.85 -3.09
N LEU A 108 -5.13 -6.75 -2.36
CA LEU A 108 -3.91 -5.96 -2.53
C LEU A 108 -2.64 -6.78 -2.27
N ASP A 109 -2.68 -7.66 -1.26
CA ASP A 109 -1.58 -8.55 -0.90
C ASP A 109 -1.13 -9.43 -2.08
N ARG A 110 -2.07 -10.03 -2.82
CA ARG A 110 -1.79 -10.83 -4.01
C ARG A 110 -1.23 -9.98 -5.14
N LEU A 111 -1.72 -8.76 -5.33
CA LEU A 111 -1.18 -7.84 -6.34
C LEU A 111 0.28 -7.49 -6.05
N LEU A 112 0.62 -7.21 -4.78
CA LEU A 112 1.99 -6.89 -4.37
C LEU A 112 2.96 -8.06 -4.62
N ILE A 113 2.51 -9.31 -4.49
CA ILE A 113 3.33 -10.50 -4.81
C ILE A 113 3.44 -10.76 -6.31
N THR A 114 2.34 -10.60 -7.05
CA THR A 114 2.25 -11.10 -8.44
C THR A 114 2.62 -10.07 -9.50
N MET A 115 2.67 -8.78 -9.14
CA MET A 115 2.95 -7.69 -10.07
C MET A 115 4.24 -6.97 -9.67
N PRO A 116 5.37 -7.20 -10.39
CA PRO A 116 6.66 -6.61 -10.03
C PRO A 116 6.64 -5.08 -9.87
N TRP A 117 5.83 -4.39 -10.68
CA TRP A 117 5.73 -2.93 -10.68
C TRP A 117 4.79 -2.37 -9.60
N ALA A 118 4.03 -3.20 -8.88
CA ALA A 118 3.03 -2.70 -7.92
C ALA A 118 3.70 -2.00 -6.73
N ALA A 119 4.81 -2.54 -6.23
CA ALA A 119 5.58 -1.94 -5.14
C ALA A 119 6.17 -0.57 -5.52
N GLU A 120 6.47 -0.33 -6.81
CA GLU A 120 6.96 0.98 -7.28
C GLU A 120 5.96 2.11 -7.01
N CYS A 121 4.66 1.81 -6.98
CA CYS A 121 3.62 2.79 -6.65
C CYS A 121 3.72 3.28 -5.19
N PHE A 122 4.45 2.56 -4.33
CA PHE A 122 4.70 2.86 -2.92
C PHE A 122 6.10 3.42 -2.67
N ALA A 123 6.87 3.76 -3.72
CA ALA A 123 8.27 4.18 -3.62
C ALA A 123 8.52 5.27 -2.55
N SER A 124 7.70 6.32 -2.50
CA SER A 124 7.88 7.39 -1.50
C SER A 124 7.72 6.91 -0.05
N THR A 125 6.86 5.91 0.20
CA THR A 125 6.70 5.35 1.56
C THR A 125 7.84 4.39 1.89
N ILE A 126 8.31 3.61 0.91
CA ILE A 126 9.49 2.75 1.04
C ILE A 126 10.73 3.60 1.34
N GLU A 127 10.92 4.72 0.62
CA GLU A 127 11.99 5.69 0.86
C GLU A 127 11.90 6.33 2.26
N ALA A 128 10.69 6.63 2.74
CA ALA A 128 10.50 7.17 4.08
C ALA A 128 10.84 6.16 5.18
N ALA A 129 10.44 4.90 5.01
CA ALA A 129 10.79 3.81 5.92
C ALA A 129 12.31 3.58 5.92
N HIS A 130 12.91 3.48 4.73
CA HIS A 130 14.35 3.32 4.56
C HIS A 130 15.14 4.41 5.28
N ARG A 131 14.75 5.68 5.09
CA ARG A 131 15.36 6.81 5.79
C ARG A 131 15.27 6.68 7.31
N ALA A 132 14.11 6.27 7.83
CA ALA A 132 13.90 6.09 9.27
C ALA A 132 14.80 4.98 9.86
N PHE A 133 15.04 3.89 9.11
CA PHE A 133 15.99 2.85 9.52
C PHE A 133 17.44 3.33 9.51
N VAL A 134 17.82 4.12 8.52
CA VAL A 134 19.16 4.74 8.45
C VAL A 134 19.37 5.71 9.61
N GLU A 135 18.41 6.59 9.88
CA GLU A 135 18.44 7.52 11.02
C GLU A 135 18.48 6.76 12.36
N GLY A 136 17.84 5.60 12.43
CA GLY A 136 17.89 4.67 13.56
C GLY A 136 19.19 3.86 13.70
N GLY A 137 20.19 4.09 12.84
CA GLY A 137 21.55 3.56 12.98
C GLY A 137 21.89 2.34 12.12
N LEU A 138 21.02 1.92 11.20
CA LEU A 138 21.38 0.92 10.19
C LEU A 138 22.18 1.54 9.04
N SER A 139 23.00 0.71 8.38
CA SER A 139 23.66 1.09 7.13
C SER A 139 22.63 1.27 6.00
N GLN A 140 23.00 1.96 4.92
CA GLN A 140 22.13 2.12 3.74
C GLN A 140 21.64 0.77 3.17
N GLU A 141 22.54 -0.22 3.13
CA GLU A 141 22.26 -1.58 2.63
C GLU A 141 21.40 -2.38 3.61
N ASP A 142 21.72 -2.36 4.91
CA ASP A 142 20.93 -3.07 5.91
C ASP A 142 19.54 -2.46 6.08
N ALA A 143 19.41 -1.13 5.97
CA ALA A 143 18.12 -0.46 5.98
C ALA A 143 17.26 -0.86 4.78
N ALA A 144 17.85 -0.98 3.59
CA ALA A 144 17.12 -1.43 2.39
C ALA A 144 16.66 -2.89 2.57
N LEU A 145 17.55 -3.77 3.05
CA LEU A 145 17.22 -5.16 3.33
C LEU A 145 16.16 -5.29 4.44
N ALA A 146 16.21 -4.46 5.48
CA ALA A 146 15.24 -4.46 6.56
C ALA A 146 13.84 -4.08 6.04
N VAL A 147 13.74 -2.98 5.29
CA VAL A 147 12.46 -2.54 4.69
C VAL A 147 11.88 -3.64 3.80
N ASP A 148 12.70 -4.24 2.95
CA ASP A 148 12.33 -5.31 2.02
C ASP A 148 11.81 -6.55 2.75
N ILE A 149 12.62 -7.15 3.63
CA ILE A 149 12.25 -8.40 4.30
C ILE A 149 11.07 -8.24 5.25
N ILE A 150 10.91 -7.07 5.88
CA ILE A 150 9.75 -6.76 6.73
C ILE A 150 8.48 -6.68 5.88
N ALA A 151 8.53 -5.99 4.73
CA ALA A 151 7.39 -5.88 3.82
C ALA A 151 7.00 -7.26 3.27
N ASP A 152 7.97 -8.03 2.76
CA ASP A 152 7.76 -9.38 2.23
C ASP A 152 7.15 -10.32 3.26
N THR A 153 7.70 -10.34 4.48
CA THR A 153 7.19 -11.18 5.57
C THR A 153 5.76 -10.81 5.93
N THR A 154 5.44 -9.51 5.93
CA THR A 154 4.10 -8.99 6.22
C THR A 154 3.11 -9.39 5.14
N VAL A 155 3.42 -9.13 3.87
CA VAL A 155 2.56 -9.46 2.72
C VAL A 155 2.35 -10.98 2.61
N ALA A 156 3.42 -11.77 2.68
CA ALA A 156 3.34 -13.23 2.59
C ALA A 156 2.52 -13.83 3.75
N THR A 157 2.69 -13.30 4.97
CA THR A 157 1.88 -13.74 6.11
C THR A 157 0.41 -13.34 5.93
N HIS A 158 0.11 -12.14 5.43
CA HIS A 158 -1.25 -11.73 5.15
C HIS A 158 -1.94 -12.63 4.11
N VAL A 159 -1.25 -12.97 3.02
CA VAL A 159 -1.78 -13.92 2.01
C VAL A 159 -2.12 -15.28 2.63
N GLN A 160 -1.22 -15.81 3.48
CA GLN A 160 -1.43 -17.08 4.17
C GLN A 160 -2.64 -17.02 5.12
N VAL A 161 -2.75 -15.94 5.90
CA VAL A 161 -3.88 -15.71 6.81
C VAL A 161 -5.19 -15.56 6.01
N ALA A 162 -5.21 -14.79 4.94
CA ALA A 162 -6.40 -14.59 4.12
C ALA A 162 -6.87 -15.91 3.48
N ALA A 163 -5.95 -16.74 3.01
CA ALA A 163 -6.26 -18.08 2.51
C ALA A 163 -6.81 -18.99 3.63
N LEU A 164 -6.19 -18.97 4.80
CA LEU A 164 -6.63 -19.73 5.96
C LEU A 164 -8.03 -19.30 6.44
N ARG A 165 -8.32 -17.99 6.49
CA ARG A 165 -9.65 -17.46 6.82
C ARG A 165 -10.71 -17.96 5.83
N ALA A 166 -10.40 -17.95 4.53
CA ALA A 166 -11.32 -18.43 3.50
C ALA A 166 -11.61 -19.94 3.64
N ASP A 167 -10.59 -20.75 3.90
CA ASP A 167 -10.71 -22.20 4.13
C ASP A 167 -11.47 -22.53 5.43
N TRP A 168 -11.15 -21.82 6.52
CA TRP A 168 -11.78 -22.00 7.83
C TRP A 168 -13.27 -21.66 7.82
N LEU A 169 -13.66 -20.58 7.15
CA LEU A 169 -15.06 -20.18 6.99
C LEU A 169 -15.81 -21.08 5.98
N GLY A 170 -15.08 -21.82 5.13
CA GLY A 170 -15.57 -22.65 4.03
C GLY A 170 -16.15 -24.03 4.38
N ARG A 171 -16.13 -24.44 5.66
CA ARG A 171 -16.74 -25.67 6.23
C ARG A 171 -15.91 -26.98 6.25
N GLU A 172 -14.63 -26.93 6.58
CA GLU A 172 -13.96 -28.10 7.19
C GLU A 172 -12.80 -27.73 8.14
N GLY A 173 -12.31 -26.49 8.08
CA GLY A 173 -11.09 -26.11 8.78
C GLY A 173 -9.87 -26.82 8.19
N PRO A 174 -8.65 -26.29 8.34
CA PRO A 174 -7.46 -27.02 7.90
C PRO A 174 -7.43 -28.35 8.67
N SER A 175 -7.31 -29.48 7.96
CA SER A 175 -7.24 -30.81 8.57
C SER A 175 -6.14 -30.91 9.64
N GLY A 176 -5.14 -30.01 9.57
CA GLY A 176 -4.06 -29.89 10.55
C GLY A 176 -3.06 -31.05 10.52
N ASP A 177 -3.40 -32.14 9.83
CA ASP A 177 -2.65 -33.39 9.83
C ASP A 177 -1.24 -33.28 9.24
N GLY A 178 -1.02 -32.35 8.29
CA GLY A 178 0.28 -32.20 7.62
C GLY A 178 1.42 -31.69 8.52
N PHE A 179 1.11 -30.99 9.60
CA PHE A 179 2.13 -30.38 10.47
C PHE A 179 2.01 -30.73 11.96
N ARG A 180 1.08 -31.62 12.34
CA ARG A 180 0.84 -32.04 13.73
C ARG A 180 2.08 -32.55 14.47
N SER A 181 3.11 -33.03 13.77
CA SER A 181 4.34 -33.55 14.39
C SER A 181 5.41 -32.48 14.65
N LEU A 182 5.25 -31.25 14.15
CA LEU A 182 6.17 -30.15 14.36
C LEU A 182 5.56 -29.19 15.39
N PRO A 183 6.11 -29.03 16.60
CA PRO A 183 5.68 -27.95 17.49
C PRO A 183 6.13 -26.59 16.93
N PRO A 184 5.32 -25.50 16.97
CA PRO A 184 3.94 -25.37 17.44
C PRO A 184 2.92 -25.37 16.29
N TYR A 185 3.06 -26.22 15.28
CA TYR A 185 2.18 -26.30 14.10
C TYR A 185 0.89 -27.10 14.37
N HIS A 186 0.18 -26.75 15.43
CA HIS A 186 -1.19 -27.18 15.67
C HIS A 186 -2.14 -26.02 15.32
N PRO A 187 -3.35 -26.28 14.77
CA PRO A 187 -4.30 -25.22 14.49
C PRO A 187 -4.56 -24.36 15.73
N ASP A 188 -4.30 -23.05 15.62
CA ASP A 188 -4.47 -22.06 16.69
C ASP A 188 -5.32 -20.89 16.15
N PRO A 189 -6.36 -20.44 16.87
CA PRO A 189 -7.20 -19.32 16.42
C PRO A 189 -6.43 -18.03 16.11
N SER A 190 -5.27 -17.78 16.74
CA SER A 190 -4.41 -16.63 16.43
C SER A 190 -3.87 -16.64 14.99
N TRP A 191 -3.88 -17.80 14.31
CA TRP A 191 -3.55 -17.89 12.89
C TRP A 191 -4.57 -17.20 12.00
N LEU A 192 -5.79 -16.97 12.49
CA LEU A 192 -6.78 -16.15 11.80
C LEU A 192 -6.52 -14.66 12.00
N GLU A 193 -5.67 -14.25 12.93
CA GLU A 193 -5.30 -12.84 13.13
C GLU A 193 -4.05 -12.50 12.31
N ARG A 194 -2.86 -12.43 12.92
CA ARG A 194 -1.58 -12.25 12.22
C ARG A 194 -0.64 -13.44 12.36
N GLY A 195 -1.13 -14.54 12.96
CA GLY A 195 -0.36 -15.76 13.20
C GLY A 195 0.96 -15.47 13.92
N TRP A 196 2.07 -15.93 13.34
CA TRP A 196 3.40 -15.70 13.90
C TRP A 196 4.13 -14.48 13.33
N LEU A 197 3.41 -13.53 12.72
CA LEU A 197 4.04 -12.34 12.13
C LEU A 197 4.97 -11.64 13.11
N ASP A 198 4.49 -11.26 14.29
CA ASP A 198 5.28 -10.50 15.27
C ASP A 198 6.51 -11.29 15.75
N ARG A 199 6.40 -12.61 15.85
CA ARG A 199 7.53 -13.48 16.20
C ARG A 199 8.57 -13.57 15.07
N LYS A 200 8.12 -13.68 13.81
CA LYS A 200 9.02 -13.65 12.64
C LYS A 200 9.74 -12.30 12.57
N ILE A 201 9.02 -11.20 12.78
CA ILE A 201 9.58 -9.86 12.82
C ILE A 201 10.60 -9.75 13.97
N GLY A 202 10.29 -10.21 15.17
CA GLY A 202 11.25 -10.25 16.28
C GLY A 202 12.56 -10.95 15.91
N LEU A 203 12.49 -12.12 15.28
CA LEU A 203 13.68 -12.84 14.80
C LEU A 203 14.47 -12.06 13.73
N ILE A 204 13.78 -11.39 12.81
CA ILE A 204 14.40 -10.52 11.81
C ILE A 204 15.14 -9.37 12.51
N LEU A 205 14.50 -8.68 13.47
CA LEU A 205 15.11 -7.57 14.21
C LEU A 205 16.31 -8.03 15.05
N ASP A 206 16.23 -9.20 15.68
CA ASP A 206 17.37 -9.76 16.41
C ASP A 206 18.57 -10.04 15.48
N GLY A 207 18.31 -10.45 14.22
CA GLY A 207 19.34 -10.62 13.20
C GLY A 207 20.01 -9.32 12.74
N PHE A 208 19.29 -8.20 12.75
CA PHE A 208 19.84 -6.88 12.44
C PHE A 208 20.56 -6.21 13.60
N GLN A 209 20.23 -6.57 14.86
CA GLN A 209 20.79 -5.91 16.05
C GLN A 209 22.32 -5.79 16.06
N PRO A 210 23.13 -6.81 15.70
CA PRO A 210 24.58 -6.69 15.68
C PRO A 210 25.13 -5.75 14.59
N ARG A 211 24.29 -5.36 13.62
CA ARG A 211 24.66 -4.50 12.47
C ARG A 211 24.39 -3.01 12.73
N VAL A 212 23.61 -2.70 13.75
CA VAL A 212 23.26 -1.32 14.14
C VAL A 212 24.51 -0.62 14.68
N GLY A 213 24.86 0.54 14.12
CA GLY A 213 26.04 1.32 14.53
C GLY A 213 27.39 0.67 14.23
N ALA A 214 27.42 -0.49 13.56
CA ALA A 214 28.66 -1.12 13.14
C ALA A 214 29.25 -0.35 11.96
N ALA A 215 30.38 0.34 12.17
CA ALA A 215 31.18 0.85 11.07
C ALA A 215 31.70 -0.34 10.25
N ARG A 216 31.41 -0.38 8.95
CA ARG A 216 32.01 -1.39 8.07
C ARG A 216 33.54 -1.26 8.15
N PRO A 217 34.31 -2.36 8.30
CA PRO A 217 35.72 -2.31 8.03
C PRO A 217 35.90 -1.89 6.57
N SER A 218 36.72 -0.87 6.34
CA SER A 218 37.10 -0.41 5.00
C SER A 218 37.80 -1.56 4.28
N SER A 219 37.16 -2.09 3.24
CA SER A 219 37.75 -3.02 2.27
C SER A 219 38.79 -2.31 1.40
#